data_AF-A0A316SPB5-F1
#
_entry.id   AF-A0A316SPB5-F1
#
_cell.length_a   1.000
_cell.length_b   1.000
_cell.length_c   1.000
_cell.angle_alpha   90.00
_cell.angle_beta   90.00
_cell.angle_gamma   90.00
#
_symmetry.space_group_name_H-M   'P 1'
#
loop_
_entity.id
_entity.type
_entity.pdbx_description
1 polymer ?
#
loop_
_entity_poly.entity_id
_entity_poly.type
_entity_poly.pdbx_seq_one_letter_code
_entity_poly.pdbx_strand_id
1 'polypeptide(L)' 'MTNHILNTLTSLNISYEVLEHEPLLTIQDGLEVEQKLKIVPCKNLLLVNRQHVFFLLIVFGDNRVK' A
#
# COMPACT_ATOMS: atom_id res chain seq x y z
N MET A 1 -2.32 6.80 -19.55
CA MET A 1 -3.18 6.91 -18.36
C MET A 1 -2.56 7.96 -17.44
N THR A 2 -3.25 9.07 -17.18
CA THR A 2 -2.76 10.12 -16.30
C THR A 2 -2.93 9.66 -14.85
N ASN A 3 -1.84 9.31 -14.17
CA ASN A 3 -1.89 8.82 -12.79
C ASN A 3 -2.13 10.02 -11.85
N HIS A 4 -3.40 10.36 -11.64
CA HIS A 4 -3.86 11.49 -10.83
C HIS A 4 -3.21 11.50 -9.43
N ILE A 5 -2.92 10.32 -8.86
CA ILE A 5 -2.26 10.19 -7.56
C ILE A 5 -0.83 10.75 -7.64
N LEU A 6 -0.01 10.32 -8.60
CA LEU A 6 1.37 10.80 -8.74
C LEU A 6 1.43 12.30 -9.03
N ASN A 7 0.49 12.83 -9.81
CA ASN A 7 0.38 14.27 -10.05
C ASN A 7 0.07 15.03 -8.76
N THR A 8 -0.79 14.49 -7.91
CA THR A 8 -1.13 15.08 -6.60
C THR A 8 0.08 15.05 -5.65
N LEU A 9 0.82 13.93 -5.62
CA LEU A 9 2.05 13.84 -4.81
C LEU A 9 3.10 14.85 -5.29
N THR A 10 3.28 14.97 -6.61
CA THR A 10 4.17 15.95 -7.22
C THR A 10 3.77 17.39 -6.87
N SER A 11 2.48 17.73 -6.97
CA SER A 11 2.00 19.09 -6.68
C SER A 11 2.11 19.46 -5.20
N LEU A 12 2.02 18.48 -4.30
CA LEU A 12 2.24 18.63 -2.86
C LEU A 12 3.72 18.52 -2.47
N ASN A 13 4.62 18.33 -3.44
CA ASN A 13 6.06 18.17 -3.23
C ASN A 13 6.41 16.99 -2.29
N ILE A 14 5.63 15.91 -2.38
CA ILE A 14 5.86 14.65 -1.66
C ILE A 14 6.67 13.73 -2.58
N SER A 15 7.88 13.36 -2.15
CA SER A 15 8.73 12.43 -2.89
C SER A 15 8.14 11.02 -2.91
N TYR A 16 8.26 10.35 -4.05
CA TYR A 16 7.82 8.96 -4.21
C TYR A 16 8.76 8.19 -5.14
N GLU A 17 8.74 6.87 -5.00
CA GLU A 17 9.36 5.90 -5.91
C GLU A 17 8.27 4.95 -6.42
N VAL A 18 8.34 4.57 -7.70
CA VAL A 18 7.39 3.65 -8.32
C VAL A 18 8.16 2.49 -8.93
N LEU A 19 7.73 1.26 -8.59
CA LEU A 19 8.17 0.04 -9.25
C LEU A 19 6.96 -0.58 -9.96
N GLU A 20 6.99 -0.62 -11.30
CA GLU A 20 6.00 -1.36 -12.06
C GLU A 20 6.27 -2.87 -11.95
N HIS A 21 5.22 -3.66 -11.68
CA HIS A 21 5.30 -5.11 -11.56
C HIS A 21 3.93 -5.75 -11.88
N GLU A 22 3.95 -7.02 -12.27
CA GLU A 22 2.72 -7.82 -12.42
C GLU A 22 2.03 -8.04 -11.06
N PRO A 23 0.72 -8.38 -11.02
CA PRO A 23 0.03 -8.66 -9.77
C PRO A 23 0.77 -9.70 -8.91
N LEU A 24 0.97 -9.38 -7.63
CA LEU A 24 1.67 -10.23 -6.68
C LEU A 24 0.68 -11.26 -6.13
N LEU A 25 0.85 -12.52 -6.51
CA LEU A 25 -0.07 -13.60 -6.13
C LEU A 25 0.57 -14.58 -5.14
N THR A 26 1.90 -14.62 -5.08
CA THR A 26 2.64 -15.47 -4.15
C THR A 26 3.47 -14.65 -3.16
N ILE A 27 3.86 -15.28 -2.05
CA ILE A 27 4.80 -14.68 -1.09
C ILE A 27 6.14 -14.37 -1.76
N GLN A 28 6.59 -15.22 -2.69
CA GLN A 28 7.86 -15.03 -3.37
C GLN A 28 7.84 -13.79 -4.26
N ASP A 29 6.76 -13.57 -5.01
CA ASP A 29 6.60 -12.34 -5.82
C ASP A 29 6.65 -11.10 -4.94
N GLY A 30 5.99 -11.15 -3.77
CA GLY A 30 6.01 -10.07 -2.78
C GLY A 30 7.41 -9.75 -2.26
N LEU A 31 8.15 -10.79 -1.86
CA LEU A 31 9.53 -10.63 -1.33
C LEU A 31 10.47 -9.97 -2.35
N GLU A 32 10.33 -10.29 -3.64
CA GLU A 32 11.15 -9.68 -4.69
C GLU A 32 10.88 -8.17 -4.85
N VAL A 33 9.62 -7.75 -4.73
CA VAL A 33 9.25 -6.32 -4.76
C VAL A 33 9.74 -5.59 -3.51
N GLU A 34 9.57 -6.19 -2.33
CA GLU A 34 10.07 -5.65 -1.06
C GLU A 34 11.57 -5.39 -1.08
N GLN A 35 12.35 -6.36 -1.61
CA GLN A 35 13.80 -6.25 -1.73
C GLN A 35 14.23 -5.16 -2.73
N LYS A 36 13.55 -5.04 -3.87
CA LYS A 36 13.85 -4.02 -4.89
C LYS A 36 13.62 -2.61 -4.36
N LEU A 37 12.49 -2.39 -3.69
CA LEU A 37 12.11 -1.09 -3.13
C LEU A 37 12.74 -0.80 -1.76
N LYS A 38 13.29 -1.82 -1.09
CA LYS A 38 13.85 -1.74 0.27
C LYS A 38 12.83 -1.20 1.29
N ILE A 39 11.60 -1.69 1.21
CA ILE A 39 10.49 -1.28 2.06
C ILE A 39 9.99 -2.42 2.94
N VAL A 40 9.29 -2.06 4.01
CA VAL A 40 8.36 -2.97 4.70
C VAL A 40 6.95 -2.63 4.20
N PRO A 41 6.21 -3.57 3.59
CA PRO A 41 4.91 -3.28 3.04
C PRO A 41 3.91 -2.95 4.16
N CYS A 42 2.92 -2.12 3.83
CA CYS A 42 1.75 -1.94 4.67
C CYS A 42 0.58 -2.78 4.15
N LYS A 43 -0.35 -3.12 5.04
CA LYS A 43 -1.67 -3.64 4.71
C LYS A 43 -2.72 -2.66 5.16
N ASN A 44 -3.76 -2.57 4.35
CA ASN A 44 -4.88 -1.66 4.54
C ASN A 44 -6.13 -2.51 4.76
N LEU A 45 -6.76 -2.38 5.93
CA LEU A 45 -8.02 -3.04 6.25
C LEU A 45 -9.12 -1.99 6.17
N LEU A 46 -10.03 -2.16 5.20
CA LEU A 46 -11.28 -1.39 5.16
C LEU A 46 -12.30 -2.11 6.05
N LEU A 47 -12.59 -1.52 7.20
CA LEU A 47 -13.44 -2.10 8.24
C LEU A 47 -14.75 -1.32 8.35
N VAL A 48 -15.76 -1.98 8.90
CA VAL A 48 -17.06 -1.37 9.22
C VAL A 48 -17.55 -1.89 10.56
N ASN A 49 -18.09 -1.01 11.39
CA ASN A 49 -18.70 -1.42 12.67
C ASN A 49 -20.21 -1.70 12.51
N ARG A 50 -20.87 -2.16 13.58
CA ARG A 50 -22.32 -2.45 13.60
C ARG A 50 -23.20 -1.21 13.36
N GLN A 51 -22.66 -0.01 13.52
CA GLN A 51 -23.34 1.26 13.26
C GLN A 51 -23.11 1.74 11.81
N HIS A 52 -22.52 0.91 10.94
CA HIS A 52 -22.16 1.25 9.56
C HIS A 52 -21.15 2.40 9.43
N VAL A 53 -20.31 2.62 10.43
CA VAL A 53 -19.19 3.56 10.35
C VAL A 53 -18.00 2.84 9.73
N PHE A 54 -17.40 3.44 8.71
CA PHE A 54 -16.24 2.92 7.99
C PHE A 54 -14.92 3.38 8.60
N PHE A 55 -13.93 2.50 8.60
CA PHE A 55 -12.57 2.76 9.06
C PHE A 55 -11.56 2.25 8.03
N LEU A 56 -10.52 3.03 7.77
CA LEU A 56 -9.35 2.56 7.04
C LEU A 56 -8.21 2.38 8.05
N LEU A 57 -7.86 1.14 8.35
CA LEU A 57 -6.75 0.81 9.23
C LEU A 57 -5.51 0.46 8.42
N ILE A 58 -4.46 1.26 8.57
CA ILE A 58 -3.17 1.06 7.91
C ILE A 58 -2.18 0.53 8.94
N VAL A 59 -1.58 -0.64 8.68
CA VAL A 59 -0.58 -1.26 9.56
C VAL A 59 0.54 -1.88 8.75
N PHE A 60 1.72 -2.08 9.35
CA PHE A 60 2.77 -2.89 8.71
C PHE A 60 2.27 -4.31 8.40
N GLY A 61 2.76 -4.90 7.32
CA GLY A 61 2.24 -6.16 6.77
C GLY A 61 2.27 -7.32 7.77
N ASP A 62 3.32 -7.38 8.58
CA ASP A 62 3.57 -8.41 9.60
C ASP A 62 2.76 -8.22 10.90
N ASN A 63 2.25 -7.02 11.17
CA ASN A 63 1.50 -6.73 12.39
C ASN A 63 0.18 -7.51 12.47
N ARG A 64 -0.08 -8.20 13.59
CA ARG A 64 -1.40 -8.78 13.85
C ARG A 64 -2.34 -7.73 14.43
N VAL A 65 -3.40 -7.40 13.70
CA VAL A 65 -4.54 -6.62 14.20
C VAL A 65 -5.46 -7.58 14.97
N LYS A 66 -5.74 -7.27 16.23
CA LYS A 66 -6.65 -8.02 17.11
C LYS A 66 -7.96 -7.29 17.28
#